data_AF-A0A164NSA7-F1
#
_entry.id   AF-A0A164NSA7-F1
#
_cell.length_a   1.000
_cell.length_b   1.000
_cell.length_c   1.000
_cell.angle_alpha   90.00
_cell.angle_beta   90.00
_cell.angle_gamma   90.00
#
_symmetry.space_group_name_H-M   'P 1'
#
loop_
_entity.id
_entity.type
_entity.pdbx_description
1 polymer ?
#
loop_
_entity_poly.entity_id
_entity_poly.type
_entity_poly.pdbx_seq_one_letter_code
_entity_poly.pdbx_strand_id
1 'polypeptide(L)'
;MGSWDEPCLVCGIAGSGGPSSLLPKYALDKLVEALVKEVKEVLPDAKEEELATIIKDGLTASFSEHDRELEYVPKWKPKGLGDWIGFKRFIAVGYLEDPFHYPSKPLSNIRNGRNVEVRKVYGDDSGNFQIWIKPKPPVPEGEEEEFPAFDPNRPYVEEYPETNEIGEYVDTPCSVRNGTHFNLAVSEGCYHYLQAWLDWNSFPPRSEGFPNDPERLSFAGELYEIVNSQKNGRSIESLGTLPDINYGDILATVEQWQSHYAPARNKTSKNIAYAIQSGLRGADLLPSVVKDFRCWMFMRPDVWPSPPAEEPKSHEIAGADSSADSFFSELPNELLLLIMHQLPIQTFLALASTCRKLYNLLLSPEFADRVVKEDITEGGMKWVLPVASLDGEVDRANAVAREWLAHAGRTDDSQSAEGNTASLLLAPEFPYFAFARACYQSDSMRNRERIYGQVKQFDKLWRDYRANGWPVDVFAH
;
A
#
# COMPACT_ATOMS: atom_id res chain seq x y z
N MET A 1 -1.76 -26.34 -7.57
CA MET A 1 -3.11 -25.75 -7.52
C MET A 1 -2.94 -24.29 -7.86
N GLY A 2 -3.67 -23.75 -8.85
CA GLY A 2 -3.53 -22.35 -9.26
C GLY A 2 -4.18 -21.41 -8.24
N SER A 3 -3.64 -20.19 -8.10
CA SER A 3 -4.20 -19.18 -7.20
C SER A 3 -5.47 -18.56 -7.77
N TRP A 4 -6.51 -18.56 -6.94
CA TRP A 4 -7.75 -17.77 -6.88
C TRP A 4 -7.55 -16.37 -7.39
N ASP A 5 -7.00 -15.58 -6.49
CA ASP A 5 -6.85 -14.15 -6.60
C ASP A 5 -5.76 -13.75 -7.58
N GLU A 6 -6.08 -12.75 -8.40
CA GLU A 6 -5.05 -11.95 -9.06
C GLU A 6 -4.74 -10.74 -8.17
N PRO A 7 -3.59 -10.73 -7.46
CA PRO A 7 -3.14 -9.56 -6.71
C PRO A 7 -2.93 -8.35 -7.62
N CYS A 8 -3.22 -7.16 -7.09
CA CYS A 8 -2.95 -5.90 -7.76
C CYS A 8 -1.45 -5.79 -8.12
N LEU A 9 -1.18 -5.46 -9.40
CA LEU A 9 0.17 -5.33 -9.96
C LEU A 9 1.08 -4.35 -9.23
N VAL A 10 0.54 -3.40 -8.48
CA VAL A 10 1.32 -2.40 -7.76
C VAL A 10 1.56 -2.82 -6.32
N CYS A 11 0.50 -3.15 -5.57
CA CYS A 11 0.61 -3.37 -4.12
C CYS A 11 0.65 -4.83 -3.69
N GLY A 12 0.35 -5.79 -4.57
CA GLY A 12 0.28 -7.21 -4.24
C GLY A 12 -0.93 -7.62 -3.40
N ILE A 13 -1.91 -6.74 -3.23
CA ILE A 13 -3.16 -7.02 -2.49
C ILE A 13 -4.23 -7.46 -3.49
N ALA A 14 -4.90 -8.57 -3.19
CA ALA A 14 -6.03 -9.10 -3.96
C ALA A 14 -7.24 -8.18 -3.93
N GLY A 15 -8.13 -8.31 -4.92
CA GLY A 15 -9.32 -7.45 -5.02
C GLY A 15 -10.34 -7.61 -3.92
N SER A 16 -10.30 -8.73 -3.20
CA SER A 16 -11.02 -8.95 -1.95
C SER A 16 -10.55 -8.06 -0.78
N GLY A 17 -9.51 -7.23 -0.97
CA GLY A 17 -8.96 -6.36 0.06
C GLY A 17 -7.90 -7.02 0.95
N GLY A 18 -7.47 -8.24 0.61
CA GLY A 18 -6.46 -9.01 1.31
C GLY A 18 -7.00 -9.90 2.44
N PRO A 19 -6.12 -10.38 3.34
CA PRO A 19 -6.49 -11.41 4.31
C PRO A 19 -7.58 -10.97 5.28
N SER A 20 -8.54 -11.86 5.51
CA SER A 20 -9.61 -11.68 6.49
C SER A 20 -9.29 -12.31 7.84
N SER A 21 -8.36 -13.28 7.88
CA SER A 21 -8.04 -14.09 9.07
C SER A 21 -6.53 -14.16 9.33
N LEU A 22 -6.11 -14.29 10.60
CA LEU A 22 -4.69 -14.45 10.92
C LEU A 22 -4.09 -15.74 10.33
N LEU A 23 -4.80 -16.86 10.44
CA LEU A 23 -4.35 -18.17 9.98
C LEU A 23 -5.56 -19.09 9.74
N PRO A 24 -5.41 -20.15 8.94
CA PRO A 24 -6.41 -21.19 8.89
C PRO A 24 -6.37 -22.04 10.16
N LYS A 25 -7.54 -22.48 10.63
CA LYS A 25 -7.68 -23.26 11.87
C LYS A 25 -6.86 -24.55 11.87
N TYR A 26 -6.78 -25.25 10.74
CA TYR A 26 -6.00 -26.49 10.62
C TYR A 26 -4.49 -26.25 10.78
N ALA A 27 -4.01 -25.02 10.62
CA ALA A 27 -2.60 -24.66 10.82
C ALA A 27 -2.30 -24.18 12.24
N LEU A 28 -3.30 -24.05 13.12
CA LEU A 28 -3.15 -23.48 14.46
C LEU A 28 -2.08 -24.20 15.28
N ASP A 29 -2.23 -25.51 15.49
CA ASP A 29 -1.34 -26.25 16.38
C ASP A 29 0.11 -26.25 15.85
N LYS A 30 0.28 -26.43 14.53
CA LYS A 30 1.58 -26.35 13.87
C LYS A 30 2.22 -24.97 14.01
N LEU A 31 1.43 -23.90 13.89
CA LEU A 31 1.95 -22.54 14.05
C LEU A 31 2.29 -22.25 15.51
N VAL A 32 1.46 -22.69 16.47
CA VAL A 32 1.76 -22.56 17.90
C VAL A 32 3.09 -23.23 18.23
N GLU A 33 3.34 -24.45 17.76
CA GLU A 33 4.62 -25.14 17.95
C GLU A 33 5.81 -24.34 17.40
N ALA A 34 5.66 -23.73 16.22
CA ALA A 34 6.69 -22.89 15.62
C ALA A 34 6.93 -21.61 16.45
N LEU A 35 5.86 -20.93 16.87
CA LEU A 35 5.94 -19.70 17.66
C LEU A 35 6.54 -19.97 19.04
N VAL A 36 6.22 -21.09 19.69
CA VAL A 36 6.83 -21.48 20.98
C VAL A 36 8.34 -21.58 20.85
N LYS A 37 8.83 -22.24 19.79
CA LYS A 37 10.28 -22.35 19.53
C LYS A 37 10.92 -20.98 19.37
N GLU A 38 10.32 -20.12 18.56
CA GLU A 38 10.81 -18.75 18.32
C GLU A 38 10.79 -17.88 19.58
N VAL A 39 9.72 -17.98 20.39
CA VAL A 39 9.60 -17.22 21.64
C VAL A 39 10.61 -17.70 22.69
N LYS A 40 10.94 -19.00 22.73
CA LYS A 40 11.99 -19.52 23.62
C LYS A 40 13.39 -19.02 23.31
N GLU A 41 13.66 -18.64 22.06
CA GLU A 41 14.94 -18.01 21.72
C GLU A 41 15.11 -16.65 22.44
N VAL A 42 14.00 -15.98 22.75
CA VAL A 42 13.97 -14.70 23.48
C VAL A 42 13.77 -14.92 24.98
N LEU A 43 12.98 -15.93 25.37
CA LEU A 43 12.62 -16.27 26.75
C LEU A 43 13.03 -17.71 27.08
N PRO A 44 14.34 -17.98 27.29
CA PRO A 44 14.86 -19.34 27.44
C PRO A 44 14.33 -20.08 28.68
N ASP A 45 14.01 -19.34 29.75
CA ASP A 45 13.54 -19.90 31.02
C ASP A 45 12.03 -20.21 31.04
N ALA A 46 11.29 -19.79 30.01
CA ALA A 46 9.85 -20.02 29.95
C ALA A 46 9.51 -21.49 29.64
N LYS A 47 8.50 -22.04 30.32
CA LYS A 47 8.02 -23.41 30.13
C LYS A 47 7.27 -23.54 28.80
N GLU A 48 7.56 -24.57 28.02
CA GLU A 48 7.02 -24.72 26.66
C GLU A 48 5.50 -24.91 26.66
N GLU A 49 4.97 -25.72 27.58
CA GLU A 49 3.53 -25.98 27.71
C GLU A 49 2.75 -24.70 28.07
N GLU A 50 3.35 -23.87 28.92
CA GLU A 50 2.77 -22.58 29.30
C GLU A 50 2.76 -21.63 28.10
N LEU A 51 3.89 -21.49 27.40
CA LEU A 51 3.96 -20.69 26.17
C LEU A 51 2.97 -21.17 25.11
N ALA A 52 2.86 -22.47 24.90
CA ALA A 52 1.94 -23.05 23.92
C ALA A 52 0.48 -22.67 24.24
N THR A 53 0.10 -22.74 25.53
CA THR A 53 -1.23 -22.35 25.99
C THR A 53 -1.48 -20.87 25.76
N ILE A 54 -0.54 -20.02 26.20
CA ILE A 54 -0.64 -18.56 26.08
C ILE A 54 -0.77 -18.12 24.62
N ILE A 55 0.07 -18.66 23.74
CA ILE A 55 0.10 -18.33 22.32
C ILE A 55 -1.18 -18.85 21.64
N LYS A 56 -1.59 -20.09 21.94
CA LYS A 56 -2.81 -20.67 21.39
C LYS A 56 -4.03 -19.85 21.78
N ASP A 57 -4.16 -19.49 23.06
CA ASP A 57 -5.24 -18.64 23.55
C ASP A 57 -5.27 -17.30 22.83
N GLY A 58 -4.11 -16.64 22.68
CA GLY A 58 -4.00 -15.36 21.98
C GLY A 58 -4.35 -15.44 20.48
N LEU A 59 -3.94 -16.50 19.79
CA LEU A 59 -4.33 -16.71 18.39
C LEU A 59 -5.82 -17.03 18.26
N THR A 60 -6.36 -17.87 19.13
CA THR A 60 -7.79 -18.22 19.09
C THR A 60 -8.71 -17.08 19.50
N ALA A 61 -8.21 -16.07 20.22
CA ALA A 61 -8.96 -14.86 20.52
C ALA A 61 -9.32 -14.05 19.26
N SER A 62 -8.61 -14.27 18.15
CA SER A 62 -8.97 -13.69 16.85
C SER A 62 -10.08 -14.45 16.13
N PHE A 63 -10.39 -15.68 16.57
CA PHE A 63 -11.42 -16.50 15.94
C PHE A 63 -12.80 -16.17 16.53
N SER A 64 -13.80 -16.03 15.68
CA SER A 64 -15.19 -16.01 16.13
C SER A 64 -15.77 -17.43 16.22
N GLU A 65 -16.84 -17.63 16.99
CA GLU A 65 -17.55 -18.92 17.02
C GLU A 65 -18.10 -19.34 15.65
N HIS A 66 -18.35 -18.37 14.76
CA HIS A 66 -18.91 -18.54 13.41
C HIS A 66 -17.86 -18.67 12.31
N ASP A 67 -16.55 -18.61 12.63
CA ASP A 67 -15.47 -18.92 11.68
C ASP A 67 -15.47 -20.41 11.23
N ARG A 68 -16.53 -21.15 11.59
CA ARG A 68 -16.87 -22.52 11.18
C ARG A 68 -17.77 -22.57 9.95
N GLU A 69 -18.44 -21.47 9.60
CA GLU A 69 -19.37 -21.40 8.47
C GLU A 69 -18.61 -20.92 7.22
N LEU A 70 -18.82 -21.60 6.08
CA LEU A 70 -18.35 -21.11 4.78
C LEU A 70 -18.92 -19.69 4.58
N GLU A 71 -18.10 -18.76 4.06
CA GLU A 71 -18.45 -17.34 3.79
C GLU A 71 -18.43 -16.38 5.00
N TYR A 72 -18.11 -16.84 6.20
CA TYR A 72 -18.08 -15.93 7.35
C TYR A 72 -16.82 -15.04 7.39
N VAL A 73 -17.02 -13.71 7.44
CA VAL A 73 -15.96 -12.71 7.63
C VAL A 73 -15.69 -12.51 9.13
N PRO A 74 -14.45 -12.68 9.61
CA PRO A 74 -14.13 -12.52 11.04
C PRO A 74 -14.55 -11.15 11.58
N LYS A 75 -15.23 -11.16 12.73
CA LYS A 75 -15.64 -9.93 13.44
C LYS A 75 -14.47 -9.13 13.99
N TRP A 76 -13.32 -9.79 14.23
CA TRP A 76 -12.13 -9.11 14.70
C TRP A 76 -11.22 -8.74 13.53
N LYS A 77 -11.23 -7.46 13.15
CA LYS A 77 -10.21 -6.84 12.31
C LYS A 77 -9.65 -5.62 13.05
N PRO A 78 -8.33 -5.43 13.14
CA PRO A 78 -7.73 -4.15 13.51
C PRO A 78 -8.40 -3.00 12.75
N LYS A 79 -8.64 -1.88 13.45
CA LYS A 79 -9.25 -0.68 12.85
C LYS A 79 -8.42 -0.25 11.63
N GLY A 80 -9.03 -0.18 10.45
CA GLY A 80 -8.38 0.25 9.22
C GLY A 80 -7.85 -0.87 8.32
N LEU A 81 -8.09 -2.14 8.67
CA LEU A 81 -7.69 -3.30 7.87
C LEU A 81 -8.78 -3.70 6.85
N GLY A 82 -8.40 -3.89 5.58
CA GLY A 82 -9.21 -4.58 4.55
C GLY A 82 -10.43 -3.85 3.96
N ASP A 83 -11.02 -2.86 4.65
CA ASP A 83 -12.21 -2.13 4.15
C ASP A 83 -11.87 -0.79 3.47
N TRP A 84 -10.78 -0.75 2.70
CA TRP A 84 -10.51 0.43 1.88
C TRP A 84 -11.07 0.24 0.48
N ILE A 85 -11.99 1.12 0.09
CA ILE A 85 -12.58 1.13 -1.25
C ILE A 85 -11.51 1.22 -2.35
N GLY A 86 -10.38 1.89 -2.08
CA GLY A 86 -9.26 1.98 -3.02
C GLY A 86 -8.57 0.65 -3.32
N PHE A 87 -8.72 -0.38 -2.48
CA PHE A 87 -8.27 -1.76 -2.76
C PHE A 87 -9.37 -2.63 -3.38
N LYS A 88 -10.65 -2.32 -3.14
CA LYS A 88 -11.80 -3.09 -3.64
C LYS A 88 -12.22 -2.68 -5.06
N ARG A 89 -12.03 -1.41 -5.43
CA ARG A 89 -12.24 -0.91 -6.79
C ARG A 89 -11.00 -1.09 -7.63
N PHE A 90 -11.19 -1.39 -8.91
CA PHE A 90 -10.12 -1.62 -9.86
C PHE A 90 -10.23 -0.73 -11.09
N ILE A 91 -9.08 -0.52 -11.72
CA ILE A 91 -8.91 0.14 -12.99
C ILE A 91 -8.41 -0.91 -13.96
N ALA A 92 -9.23 -1.25 -14.94
CA ALA A 92 -8.83 -2.07 -16.08
C ALA A 92 -8.16 -1.17 -17.12
N VAL A 93 -7.03 -1.65 -17.65
CA VAL A 93 -6.24 -0.98 -18.68
C VAL A 93 -6.00 -1.96 -19.83
N GLY A 94 -6.44 -1.59 -21.03
CA GLY A 94 -6.21 -2.39 -22.24
C GLY A 94 -7.24 -2.16 -23.33
N TYR A 95 -7.53 -3.18 -24.13
CA TYR A 95 -8.56 -3.16 -25.17
C TYR A 95 -9.81 -3.86 -24.66
N LEU A 96 -10.79 -3.08 -24.21
CA LEU A 96 -11.91 -3.59 -23.43
C LEU A 96 -13.18 -3.79 -24.25
N GLU A 97 -13.31 -3.14 -25.41
CA GLU A 97 -14.47 -3.30 -26.31
C GLU A 97 -14.42 -4.53 -27.21
N ASP A 98 -13.22 -5.08 -27.41
CA ASP A 98 -12.98 -6.23 -28.28
C ASP A 98 -12.33 -7.36 -27.45
N PRO A 99 -13.05 -7.89 -26.45
CA PRO A 99 -12.48 -8.88 -25.56
C PRO A 99 -12.03 -10.11 -26.34
N PHE A 100 -12.70 -10.48 -27.44
CA PHE A 100 -12.46 -11.72 -28.17
C PHE A 100 -11.36 -11.66 -29.25
N HIS A 101 -10.69 -10.53 -29.45
CA HIS A 101 -9.57 -10.43 -30.40
C HIS A 101 -8.29 -11.01 -29.80
N TYR A 102 -8.32 -12.32 -29.54
CA TYR A 102 -7.17 -13.06 -29.07
C TYR A 102 -6.31 -13.47 -30.26
N PRO A 103 -5.01 -13.15 -30.27
CA PRO A 103 -4.12 -13.76 -31.23
C PRO A 103 -4.15 -15.27 -30.98
N SER A 104 -4.52 -16.04 -32.00
CA SER A 104 -4.53 -17.51 -31.98
C SER A 104 -3.12 -18.11 -31.82
N LYS A 105 -2.09 -17.27 -31.80
CA LYS A 105 -0.68 -17.62 -31.58
C LYS A 105 -0.18 -17.03 -30.26
N PRO A 106 0.58 -17.80 -29.47
CA PRO A 106 1.14 -17.30 -28.22
C PRO A 106 2.13 -16.16 -28.50
N LEU A 107 1.89 -15.01 -27.86
CA LEU A 107 2.86 -13.94 -27.57
C LEU A 107 3.35 -13.06 -28.74
N SER A 108 2.82 -13.20 -29.96
CA SER A 108 3.16 -12.30 -31.06
C SER A 108 1.92 -11.58 -31.56
N ASN A 109 2.05 -10.28 -31.90
CA ASN A 109 1.01 -9.46 -32.55
C ASN A 109 -0.06 -8.91 -31.59
N ILE A 110 0.35 -8.52 -30.38
CA ILE A 110 -0.52 -7.80 -29.43
C ILE A 110 -0.66 -6.35 -29.90
N ARG A 111 -1.83 -5.74 -29.78
CA ARG A 111 -1.95 -4.31 -30.09
C ARG A 111 -1.07 -3.50 -29.13
N ASN A 112 -0.42 -2.44 -29.63
CA ASN A 112 0.49 -1.61 -28.83
C ASN A 112 -0.24 -0.73 -27.81
N GLY A 113 0.42 0.23 -27.19
CA GLY A 113 -0.17 1.12 -26.19
C GLY A 113 -1.09 2.20 -26.76
N ARG A 114 -1.29 2.25 -28.07
CA ARG A 114 -2.15 3.25 -28.72
C ARG A 114 -3.61 2.88 -28.59
N ASN A 115 -4.45 3.85 -28.21
CA ASN A 115 -5.89 3.64 -28.00
C ASN A 115 -6.21 2.65 -26.88
N VAL A 116 -5.28 2.43 -25.95
CA VAL A 116 -5.56 1.72 -24.70
C VAL A 116 -6.63 2.48 -23.92
N GLU A 117 -7.65 1.76 -23.49
CA GLU A 117 -8.75 2.26 -22.70
C GLU A 117 -8.46 2.09 -21.21
N VAL A 118 -9.09 2.97 -20.42
CA VAL A 118 -9.08 2.92 -18.96
C VAL A 118 -10.52 2.89 -18.50
N ARG A 119 -10.93 1.84 -17.78
CA ARG A 119 -12.29 1.73 -17.21
C ARG A 119 -12.21 1.39 -15.74
N LYS A 120 -13.08 2.02 -14.95
CA LYS A 120 -13.37 1.54 -13.61
C LYS A 120 -14.11 0.21 -13.73
N VAL A 121 -13.62 -0.78 -13.01
CA VAL A 121 -14.19 -2.11 -12.98
C VAL A 121 -14.28 -2.58 -11.52
N TYR A 122 -15.22 -3.46 -11.26
CA TYR A 122 -15.44 -4.02 -9.94
C TYR A 122 -15.05 -5.49 -10.01
N GLY A 123 -14.15 -5.91 -9.13
CA GLY A 123 -13.63 -7.26 -9.18
C GLY A 123 -14.63 -8.25 -8.59
N ASP A 124 -14.83 -9.36 -9.28
CA ASP A 124 -15.14 -10.61 -8.60
C ASP A 124 -13.85 -11.27 -8.09
N ASP A 125 -14.06 -12.26 -7.24
CA ASP A 125 -13.06 -13.25 -6.89
C ASP A 125 -12.41 -13.83 -8.16
N SER A 126 -11.08 -13.71 -8.28
CA SER A 126 -10.24 -14.29 -9.37
C SER A 126 -9.93 -13.44 -10.61
N GLY A 127 -10.24 -12.14 -10.58
CA GLY A 127 -9.82 -11.22 -11.63
C GLY A 127 -10.69 -11.22 -12.88
N ASN A 128 -11.92 -11.74 -12.81
CA ASN A 128 -12.94 -11.36 -13.78
C ASN A 128 -13.53 -10.04 -13.29
N PHE A 129 -13.25 -8.96 -14.00
CA PHE A 129 -13.74 -7.66 -13.55
C PHE A 129 -14.98 -7.28 -14.33
N GLN A 130 -15.97 -6.76 -13.63
CA GLN A 130 -17.25 -6.40 -14.20
C GLN A 130 -17.31 -4.90 -14.54
N ILE A 131 -17.81 -4.56 -15.73
CA ILE A 131 -18.10 -3.17 -16.14
C ILE A 131 -19.58 -2.86 -15.90
N TRP A 132 -19.86 -1.68 -15.35
CA TRP A 132 -21.20 -1.10 -15.25
C TRP A 132 -21.76 -0.69 -16.61
N ILE A 133 -22.92 -1.24 -16.98
CA ILE A 133 -23.58 -0.89 -18.25
C ILE A 133 -24.68 0.15 -18.04
N LYS A 134 -25.50 0.04 -16.97
CA LYS A 134 -26.57 1.01 -16.63
C LYS A 134 -26.90 0.99 -15.14
N PRO A 135 -27.19 2.16 -14.51
CA PRO A 135 -27.83 2.18 -13.20
C PRO A 135 -29.25 1.61 -13.30
N LYS A 136 -29.61 0.69 -12.41
CA LYS A 136 -30.97 0.18 -12.25
C LYS A 136 -31.83 1.35 -11.74
N PRO A 137 -33.04 1.53 -12.28
CA PRO A 137 -33.98 2.46 -11.67
C PRO A 137 -34.23 2.05 -10.21
N PRO A 138 -34.39 3.01 -9.29
CA PRO A 138 -34.71 2.71 -7.90
C PRO A 138 -35.94 1.81 -7.85
N VAL A 139 -35.87 0.72 -7.07
CA VAL A 139 -37.03 -0.15 -6.83
C VAL A 139 -38.10 0.72 -6.14
N PRO A 140 -39.34 0.78 -6.66
CA PRO A 140 -40.41 1.53 -6.02
C PRO A 140 -40.60 1.07 -4.56
N GLU A 141 -40.71 2.02 -3.62
CA GLU A 141 -41.00 1.72 -2.22
C GLU A 141 -42.26 0.84 -2.11
N GLY A 142 -42.10 -0.41 -1.66
CA GLY A 142 -43.21 -1.34 -1.41
C GLY A 142 -43.26 -2.58 -2.30
N GLU A 143 -42.37 -2.72 -3.29
CA GLU A 143 -42.18 -3.99 -4.00
C GLU A 143 -41.07 -4.80 -3.30
N GLU A 144 -41.46 -5.83 -2.54
CA GLU A 144 -40.50 -6.85 -2.09
C GLU A 144 -39.93 -7.54 -3.34
N GLU A 145 -38.62 -7.48 -3.52
CA GLU A 145 -37.96 -8.19 -4.60
C GLU A 145 -38.13 -9.70 -4.36
N GLU A 146 -39.08 -10.33 -5.06
CA GLU A 146 -39.12 -11.78 -5.16
C GLU A 146 -37.80 -12.22 -5.80
N PHE A 147 -36.90 -12.79 -5.00
CA PHE A 147 -35.67 -13.39 -5.50
C PHE A 147 -36.05 -14.39 -6.60
N PRO A 148 -35.75 -14.09 -7.88
CA PRO A 148 -36.16 -14.95 -8.97
C PRO A 148 -35.41 -16.28 -8.82
N ALA A 149 -36.07 -17.39 -9.20
CA ALA A 149 -35.41 -18.69 -9.27
C ALA A 149 -34.10 -18.58 -10.07
N PHE A 150 -33.03 -19.21 -9.56
CA PHE A 150 -31.70 -19.21 -10.17
C PHE A 150 -31.77 -19.53 -11.67
N ASP A 151 -31.47 -18.54 -12.52
CA ASP A 151 -31.35 -18.67 -13.97
C ASP A 151 -29.88 -18.53 -14.36
N PRO A 152 -29.21 -19.60 -14.82
CA PRO A 152 -27.78 -19.58 -15.15
C PRO A 152 -27.45 -18.70 -16.39
N ASN A 153 -28.44 -18.22 -17.13
CA ASN A 153 -28.23 -17.30 -18.26
C ASN A 153 -28.55 -15.82 -17.91
N ARG A 154 -29.03 -15.56 -16.69
CA ARG A 154 -29.34 -14.20 -16.24
C ARG A 154 -28.09 -13.57 -15.62
N PRO A 155 -27.74 -12.31 -15.97
CA PRO A 155 -26.65 -11.61 -15.30
C PRO A 155 -26.93 -11.54 -13.79
N TYR A 156 -25.93 -11.92 -12.99
CA TYR A 156 -25.99 -11.86 -11.53
C TYR A 156 -26.07 -10.38 -11.11
N VAL A 157 -27.05 -10.02 -10.29
CA VAL A 157 -27.20 -8.66 -9.77
C VAL A 157 -26.77 -8.69 -8.31
N GLU A 158 -25.55 -8.22 -8.04
CA GLU A 158 -25.03 -8.06 -6.69
C GLU A 158 -25.19 -6.60 -6.28
N GLU A 159 -25.91 -6.36 -5.17
CA GLU A 159 -25.99 -5.03 -4.56
C GLU A 159 -24.74 -4.81 -3.72
N TYR A 160 -23.93 -3.81 -4.09
CA TYR A 160 -22.83 -3.34 -3.24
C TYR A 160 -23.35 -2.25 -2.31
N PRO A 161 -23.58 -2.56 -1.01
CA PRO A 161 -24.25 -1.65 -0.07
C PRO A 161 -23.48 -0.34 0.17
N GLU A 162 -22.20 -0.29 -0.21
CA GLU A 162 -21.35 0.89 -0.02
C GLU A 162 -21.51 1.95 -1.12
N THR A 163 -22.14 1.64 -2.26
CA THR A 163 -22.22 2.58 -3.41
C THR A 163 -23.64 2.97 -3.80
N ASN A 164 -24.67 2.24 -3.37
CA ASN A 164 -26.06 2.37 -3.89
C ASN A 164 -26.14 2.29 -5.43
N GLU A 165 -25.10 1.81 -6.10
CA GLU A 165 -25.09 1.54 -7.53
C GLU A 165 -25.67 0.12 -7.70
N ILE A 166 -26.67 -0.06 -8.58
CA ILE A 166 -27.23 -1.37 -8.97
C ILE A 166 -27.20 -1.44 -10.49
N GLY A 167 -26.71 -2.50 -11.14
CA GLY A 167 -26.49 -2.48 -12.58
C GLY A 167 -26.20 -3.82 -13.26
N GLU A 168 -26.25 -3.81 -14.60
CA GLU A 168 -25.84 -4.93 -15.45
C GLU A 168 -24.32 -4.96 -15.64
N TYR A 169 -23.75 -6.16 -15.60
CA TYR A 169 -22.31 -6.40 -15.64
C TYR A 169 -21.90 -7.25 -16.86
N VAL A 170 -20.70 -7.01 -17.39
CA VAL A 170 -20.02 -7.88 -18.37
C VAL A 170 -18.60 -8.15 -17.88
N ASP A 171 -18.20 -9.42 -17.94
CA ASP A 171 -16.86 -9.86 -17.59
C ASP A 171 -15.83 -9.23 -18.54
N THR A 172 -14.85 -8.56 -17.97
CA THR A 172 -13.66 -8.09 -18.66
C THR A 172 -12.54 -9.09 -18.44
N PRO A 173 -11.95 -9.58 -19.53
CA PRO A 173 -10.93 -10.59 -19.42
C PRO A 173 -9.59 -9.90 -19.12
N CYS A 174 -9.38 -9.54 -17.85
CA CYS A 174 -8.09 -9.06 -17.34
C CYS A 174 -7.32 -10.15 -16.60
N SER A 175 -8.01 -11.22 -16.17
CA SER A 175 -7.42 -12.35 -15.45
C SER A 175 -6.38 -13.07 -16.30
N VAL A 176 -5.20 -13.35 -15.76
CA VAL A 176 -4.19 -14.19 -16.46
C VAL A 176 -4.62 -15.66 -16.62
N ARG A 177 -5.65 -16.10 -15.87
CA ARG A 177 -6.12 -17.49 -15.81
C ARG A 177 -6.70 -18.00 -17.12
N ASN A 178 -7.41 -17.13 -17.83
CA ASN A 178 -8.11 -17.51 -19.05
C ASN A 178 -7.17 -17.57 -20.26
N GLY A 179 -5.88 -17.25 -20.06
CA GLY A 179 -4.81 -17.39 -21.03
C GLY A 179 -4.94 -16.41 -22.19
N THR A 180 -3.88 -15.65 -22.47
CA THR A 180 -3.78 -14.63 -23.56
C THR A 180 -4.37 -13.25 -23.29
N HIS A 181 -4.72 -12.92 -22.04
CA HIS A 181 -5.20 -11.57 -21.72
C HIS A 181 -4.06 -10.58 -21.46
N PHE A 182 -4.00 -9.56 -22.31
CA PHE A 182 -3.05 -8.46 -22.20
C PHE A 182 -3.63 -7.27 -21.43
N ASN A 183 -4.96 -7.28 -21.22
CA ASN A 183 -5.63 -6.34 -20.33
C ASN A 183 -5.16 -6.59 -18.90
N LEU A 184 -4.89 -5.51 -18.18
CA LEU A 184 -4.40 -5.57 -16.81
C LEU A 184 -5.35 -4.85 -15.87
N ALA A 185 -5.33 -5.24 -14.61
CA ALA A 185 -6.10 -4.59 -13.56
C ALA A 185 -5.20 -4.11 -12.43
N VAL A 186 -5.47 -2.90 -11.96
CA VAL A 186 -4.77 -2.28 -10.83
C VAL A 186 -5.81 -1.74 -9.88
N SER A 187 -5.64 -1.90 -8.56
CA SER A 187 -6.55 -1.29 -7.60
C SER A 187 -6.59 0.23 -7.82
N GLU A 188 -7.76 0.84 -7.74
CA GLU A 188 -7.99 2.25 -8.05
C GLU A 188 -7.07 3.17 -7.23
N GLY A 189 -6.98 2.88 -5.93
CA GLY A 189 -6.04 3.52 -5.02
C GLY A 189 -4.61 3.51 -5.55
N CYS A 190 -4.13 2.32 -5.94
CA CYS A 190 -2.77 2.12 -6.41
C CYS A 190 -2.52 2.73 -7.79
N TYR A 191 -3.52 2.75 -8.67
CA TYR A 191 -3.41 3.39 -9.98
C TYR A 191 -3.21 4.91 -9.83
N HIS A 192 -3.97 5.55 -8.94
CA HIS A 192 -3.79 6.97 -8.67
C HIS A 192 -2.48 7.28 -7.94
N TYR A 193 -2.04 6.43 -7.01
CA TYR A 193 -0.70 6.54 -6.41
C TYR A 193 0.41 6.45 -7.45
N LEU A 194 0.31 5.49 -8.38
CA LEU A 194 1.26 5.32 -9.46
C LEU A 194 1.30 6.59 -10.34
N GLN A 195 0.15 7.14 -10.72
CA GLN A 195 0.09 8.39 -11.50
C GLN A 195 0.68 9.60 -10.76
N ALA A 196 0.44 9.72 -9.46
CA ALA A 196 0.82 10.89 -8.68
C ALA A 196 2.29 10.87 -8.24
N TRP A 197 2.87 9.68 -8.01
CA TRP A 197 4.23 9.56 -7.45
C TRP A 197 5.32 9.20 -8.48
N LEU A 198 4.93 8.75 -9.68
CA LEU A 198 5.87 8.66 -10.80
C LEU A 198 6.20 10.06 -11.32
N ASP A 199 7.49 10.36 -11.45
CA ASP A 199 7.92 11.63 -12.04
C ASP A 199 8.00 11.50 -13.56
N TRP A 200 6.82 11.50 -14.18
CA TRP A 200 6.64 11.28 -15.62
C TRP A 200 7.49 12.19 -16.52
N ASN A 201 7.73 13.41 -16.05
CA ASN A 201 8.44 14.44 -16.80
C ASN A 201 9.97 14.28 -16.68
N SER A 202 10.46 13.54 -15.69
CA SER A 202 11.89 13.27 -15.50
C SER A 202 12.44 12.12 -16.34
N PHE A 203 11.58 11.38 -17.04
CA PHE A 203 12.01 10.25 -17.88
C PHE A 203 12.53 10.73 -19.24
N PRO A 204 13.44 9.98 -19.88
CA PRO A 204 13.88 10.27 -21.25
C PRO A 204 12.70 10.41 -22.23
N PRO A 205 12.83 11.17 -23.32
CA PRO A 205 11.83 11.19 -24.37
C PRO A 205 11.70 9.80 -25.03
N ARG A 206 10.46 9.39 -25.35
CA ARG A 206 10.17 8.10 -25.98
C ARG A 206 10.96 7.84 -27.26
N SER A 207 11.27 8.90 -28.01
CA SER A 207 12.06 8.83 -29.25
C SER A 207 13.45 8.19 -29.09
N GLU A 208 14.00 8.14 -27.87
CA GLU A 208 15.27 7.46 -27.61
C GLU A 208 15.15 5.93 -27.75
N GLY A 209 14.19 5.33 -27.04
CA GLY A 209 13.92 3.89 -27.13
C GLY A 209 13.10 3.47 -28.37
N PHE A 210 12.33 4.40 -28.94
CA PHE A 210 11.41 4.13 -30.06
C PHE A 210 11.56 5.18 -31.19
N PRO A 211 12.68 5.17 -31.94
CA PRO A 211 12.93 6.18 -32.98
C PRO A 211 11.91 6.14 -34.12
N ASN A 212 11.31 4.98 -34.38
CA ASN A 212 10.27 4.80 -35.42
C ASN A 212 8.85 5.07 -34.91
N ASP A 213 8.66 5.22 -33.60
CA ASP A 213 7.38 5.53 -32.95
C ASP A 213 7.57 6.56 -31.82
N PRO A 214 8.01 7.79 -32.15
CA PRO A 214 8.45 8.77 -31.16
C PRO A 214 7.30 9.47 -30.42
N GLU A 215 6.05 9.28 -30.86
CA GLU A 215 4.90 9.98 -30.29
C GLU A 215 4.64 9.51 -28.86
N ARG A 216 4.35 10.45 -27.95
CA ARG A 216 4.02 10.12 -26.57
C ARG A 216 2.74 9.31 -26.49
N LEU A 217 2.79 8.22 -25.75
CA LEU A 217 1.60 7.47 -25.36
C LEU A 217 0.94 8.11 -24.13
N SER A 218 -0.32 7.74 -23.88
CA SER A 218 -0.95 8.04 -22.60
C SER A 218 -0.24 7.30 -21.47
N PHE A 219 -0.44 7.75 -20.23
CA PHE A 219 0.06 7.06 -19.04
C PHE A 219 -0.32 5.56 -19.05
N ALA A 220 -1.61 5.29 -19.32
CA ALA A 220 -2.14 3.95 -19.40
C ALA A 220 -1.54 3.14 -20.56
N GLY A 221 -1.27 3.78 -21.70
CA GLY A 221 -0.63 3.16 -22.85
C GLY A 221 0.79 2.69 -22.55
N GLU A 222 1.63 3.53 -21.91
CA GLU A 222 2.97 3.08 -21.50
C GLU A 222 2.90 2.04 -20.38
N LEU A 223 1.97 2.16 -19.43
CA LEU A 223 1.77 1.14 -18.38
C LEU A 223 1.48 -0.23 -19.01
N TYR A 224 0.55 -0.24 -19.97
CA TYR A 224 0.15 -1.42 -20.71
C TYR A 224 1.34 -2.04 -21.46
N GLU A 225 2.12 -1.22 -22.18
CA GLU A 225 3.28 -1.73 -22.91
C GLU A 225 4.38 -2.24 -21.97
N ILE A 226 4.68 -1.51 -20.89
CA ILE A 226 5.67 -1.90 -19.89
C ILE A 226 5.30 -3.25 -19.29
N VAL A 227 4.05 -3.42 -18.84
CA VAL A 227 3.60 -4.67 -18.21
C VAL A 227 3.67 -5.85 -19.18
N ASN A 228 3.21 -5.67 -20.42
CA ASN A 228 3.13 -6.78 -21.38
C ASN A 228 4.46 -7.09 -22.09
N SER A 229 5.45 -6.19 -22.06
CA SER A 229 6.77 -6.41 -22.69
C SER A 229 7.84 -7.00 -21.75
N GLN A 230 7.51 -7.30 -20.50
CA GLN A 230 8.47 -7.88 -19.56
C GLN A 230 8.90 -9.29 -20.01
N LYS A 231 10.19 -9.61 -19.83
CA LYS A 231 10.77 -10.90 -20.27
C LYS A 231 10.10 -12.12 -19.65
N ASN A 232 9.74 -12.00 -18.38
CA ASN A 232 9.07 -13.08 -17.64
C ASN A 232 7.54 -12.92 -17.65
N GLY A 233 7.02 -11.88 -18.31
CA GLY A 233 5.60 -11.57 -18.48
C GLY A 233 4.77 -11.58 -17.20
N ARG A 234 3.45 -11.46 -17.38
CA ARG A 234 2.48 -11.92 -16.39
C ARG A 234 2.11 -13.35 -16.73
N SER A 235 2.14 -14.25 -15.76
CA SER A 235 1.76 -15.64 -15.97
C SER A 235 0.91 -16.15 -14.82
N ILE A 236 0.26 -17.30 -15.04
CA ILE A 236 -0.43 -18.02 -13.97
C ILE A 236 0.57 -18.41 -12.87
N GLU A 237 1.83 -18.68 -13.22
CA GLU A 237 2.89 -19.00 -12.25
C GLU A 237 3.29 -17.78 -11.41
N SER A 238 3.27 -16.57 -12.00
CA SER A 238 3.52 -15.33 -11.27
C SER A 238 2.28 -14.76 -10.59
N LEU A 239 1.14 -15.47 -10.63
CA LEU A 239 -0.13 -15.00 -10.08
C LEU A 239 -0.55 -13.64 -10.68
N GLY A 240 -0.22 -13.40 -11.94
CA GLY A 240 -0.44 -12.10 -12.58
C GLY A 240 0.51 -10.99 -12.16
N THR A 241 1.38 -11.19 -11.16
CA THR A 241 2.36 -10.18 -10.73
C THR A 241 3.53 -10.02 -11.72
N LEU A 242 4.27 -8.93 -11.58
CA LEU A 242 5.50 -8.67 -12.35
C LEU A 242 6.73 -9.22 -11.62
N PRO A 243 7.48 -10.18 -12.19
CA PRO A 243 8.66 -10.75 -11.53
C PRO A 243 9.78 -9.74 -11.22
N ASP A 244 9.82 -8.63 -11.96
CA ASP A 244 10.81 -7.55 -11.78
C ASP A 244 10.45 -6.55 -10.66
N ILE A 245 9.29 -6.75 -10.01
CA ILE A 245 8.85 -5.97 -8.86
C ILE A 245 8.97 -6.80 -7.59
N ASN A 246 9.66 -6.27 -6.58
CA ASN A 246 9.79 -6.87 -5.27
C ASN A 246 8.61 -6.51 -4.38
N TYR A 247 7.57 -7.34 -4.39
CA TYR A 247 6.41 -7.22 -3.51
C TYR A 247 6.69 -7.59 -2.04
N GLY A 248 7.90 -8.06 -1.72
CA GLY A 248 8.26 -8.57 -0.41
C GLY A 248 7.47 -9.82 -0.03
N ASP A 249 7.26 -10.03 1.26
CA ASP A 249 6.59 -11.22 1.78
C ASP A 249 5.07 -11.20 1.59
N ILE A 250 4.49 -10.15 1.00
CA ILE A 250 3.04 -10.08 0.79
C ILE A 250 2.55 -11.21 -0.13
N LEU A 251 3.34 -11.62 -1.12
CA LEU A 251 2.97 -12.71 -2.02
C LEU A 251 2.96 -14.07 -1.34
N ALA A 252 3.65 -14.22 -0.19
CA ALA A 252 3.55 -15.45 0.60
C ALA A 252 2.13 -15.69 1.11
N THR A 253 1.32 -14.63 1.28
CA THR A 253 -0.10 -14.75 1.66
C THR A 253 -1.00 -15.25 0.54
N VAL A 254 -0.50 -15.26 -0.70
CA VAL A 254 -1.26 -15.69 -1.87
C VAL A 254 -1.02 -17.19 -2.09
N GLU A 255 -1.79 -18.02 -1.38
CA GLU A 255 -1.84 -19.46 -1.64
C GLU A 255 -2.84 -19.72 -2.78
N GLN A 256 -4.01 -20.27 -2.43
CA GLN A 256 -5.17 -20.32 -3.30
C GLN A 256 -5.94 -19.01 -3.26
N TRP A 257 -5.99 -18.34 -2.12
CA TRP A 257 -6.63 -17.05 -1.91
C TRP A 257 -5.75 -16.24 -0.98
N GLN A 258 -5.82 -14.93 -1.03
CA GLN A 258 -5.12 -14.05 -0.11
C GLN A 258 -5.88 -13.92 1.22
N SER A 259 -6.24 -15.04 1.85
CA SER A 259 -7.14 -15.07 3.01
C SER A 259 -6.44 -15.01 4.37
N HIS A 260 -5.12 -15.28 4.43
CA HIS A 260 -4.40 -15.49 5.68
C HIS A 260 -3.13 -14.63 5.82
N TYR A 261 -2.92 -14.03 7.00
CA TYR A 261 -1.72 -13.23 7.31
C TYR A 261 -0.49 -14.07 7.64
N ALA A 262 -0.68 -15.22 8.29
CA ALA A 262 0.41 -16.05 8.85
C ALA A 262 1.55 -16.37 7.87
N PRO A 263 1.30 -16.62 6.57
CA PRO A 263 2.39 -16.89 5.62
C PRO A 263 3.38 -15.73 5.47
N ALA A 264 2.94 -14.47 5.67
CA ALA A 264 3.79 -13.28 5.55
C ALA A 264 4.45 -12.83 6.87
N ARG A 265 4.35 -13.63 7.93
CA ARG A 265 4.89 -13.27 9.24
C ARG A 265 6.41 -13.09 9.22
N ASN A 266 6.91 -12.32 10.18
CA ASN A 266 8.32 -12.30 10.51
C ASN A 266 8.78 -13.70 10.92
N LYS A 267 10.00 -14.08 10.53
CA LYS A 267 10.64 -15.33 10.98
C LYS A 267 10.98 -15.32 12.47
N THR A 268 10.86 -14.17 13.14
CA THR A 268 11.12 -14.02 14.57
C THR A 268 9.90 -13.41 15.27
N SER A 269 9.38 -14.09 16.29
CA SER A 269 8.20 -13.66 17.06
C SER A 269 8.57 -12.78 18.26
N LYS A 270 9.36 -11.73 18.01
CA LYS A 270 9.93 -10.88 19.07
C LYS A 270 8.87 -10.07 19.80
N ASN A 271 7.89 -9.51 19.10
CA ASN A 271 6.86 -8.68 19.74
C ASN A 271 5.96 -9.56 20.63
N ILE A 272 5.59 -10.74 20.16
CA ILE A 272 4.86 -11.73 20.95
C ILE A 272 5.68 -12.10 22.20
N ALA A 273 6.98 -12.39 22.06
CA ALA A 273 7.83 -12.71 23.21
C ALA A 273 7.87 -11.58 24.26
N TYR A 274 8.13 -10.34 23.84
CA TYR A 274 8.15 -9.20 24.77
C TYR A 274 6.80 -8.95 25.44
N ALA A 275 5.70 -9.15 24.72
CA ALA A 275 4.36 -9.04 25.27
C ALA A 275 4.09 -10.10 26.35
N ILE A 276 4.47 -11.36 26.09
CA ILE A 276 4.36 -12.45 27.06
C ILE A 276 5.23 -12.17 28.29
N GLN A 277 6.46 -11.70 28.09
CA GLN A 277 7.37 -11.30 29.18
C GLN A 277 6.78 -10.18 30.04
N SER A 278 6.06 -9.25 29.41
CA SER A 278 5.36 -8.15 30.09
C SER A 278 4.04 -8.59 30.76
N GLY A 279 3.70 -9.88 30.71
CA GLY A 279 2.51 -10.44 31.35
C GLY A 279 1.23 -10.39 30.51
N LEU A 280 1.29 -9.98 29.24
CA LEU A 280 0.11 -9.96 28.36
C LEU A 280 -0.32 -11.38 27.98
N ARG A 281 -1.63 -11.64 27.89
CA ARG A 281 -2.24 -12.96 27.66
C ARG A 281 -3.54 -12.83 26.85
N GLY A 282 -4.01 -13.93 26.24
CA GLY A 282 -5.29 -13.96 25.53
C GLY A 282 -5.40 -12.86 24.47
N ALA A 283 -6.54 -12.15 24.42
CA ALA A 283 -6.79 -11.08 23.46
C ALA A 283 -5.80 -9.90 23.56
N ASP A 284 -5.17 -9.68 24.72
CA ASP A 284 -4.19 -8.59 24.91
C ASP A 284 -2.88 -8.85 24.15
N LEU A 285 -2.65 -10.08 23.68
CA LEU A 285 -1.52 -10.40 22.80
C LEU A 285 -1.73 -9.96 21.35
N LEU A 286 -2.97 -9.73 20.93
CA LEU A 286 -3.31 -9.49 19.54
C LEU A 286 -2.55 -8.31 18.90
N PRO A 287 -2.34 -7.16 19.57
CA PRO A 287 -1.53 -6.08 18.99
C PRO A 287 -0.10 -6.51 18.64
N SER A 288 0.50 -7.40 19.43
CA SER A 288 1.85 -7.92 19.19
C SER A 288 1.86 -8.99 18.11
N VAL A 289 0.82 -9.82 18.06
CA VAL A 289 0.59 -10.77 16.96
C VAL A 289 0.45 -10.04 15.63
N VAL A 290 -0.35 -8.98 15.55
CA VAL A 290 -0.54 -8.14 14.35
C VAL A 290 0.79 -7.58 13.84
N LYS A 291 1.68 -7.16 14.75
CA LYS A 291 3.02 -6.67 14.40
C LYS A 291 3.90 -7.78 13.83
N ASP A 292 3.96 -8.93 14.50
CA ASP A 292 4.79 -10.06 14.04
C ASP A 292 4.25 -10.70 12.75
N PHE A 293 2.93 -10.68 12.53
CA PHE A 293 2.27 -11.16 11.33
C PHE A 293 2.27 -10.13 10.19
N ARG A 294 2.84 -8.94 10.42
CA ARG A 294 2.97 -7.86 9.43
C ARG A 294 1.64 -7.46 8.79
N CYS A 295 0.56 -7.51 9.55
CA CYS A 295 -0.78 -7.12 9.07
C CYS A 295 -0.81 -5.68 8.53
N TRP A 296 0.13 -4.83 8.97
CA TRP A 296 0.32 -3.47 8.47
C TRP A 296 0.40 -3.39 6.93
N MET A 297 0.89 -4.42 6.23
CA MET A 297 0.97 -4.43 4.75
C MET A 297 -0.38 -4.37 4.03
N PHE A 298 -1.47 -4.59 4.76
CA PHE A 298 -2.85 -4.62 4.27
C PHE A 298 -3.71 -3.49 4.87
N MET A 299 -3.11 -2.63 5.69
CA MET A 299 -3.80 -1.48 6.27
C MET A 299 -4.10 -0.46 5.19
N ARG A 300 -5.26 0.18 5.24
CA ARG A 300 -5.59 1.26 4.31
C ARG A 300 -4.50 2.35 4.35
N PRO A 301 -3.96 2.82 3.22
CA PRO A 301 -2.82 3.74 3.17
C PRO A 301 -3.21 5.23 3.25
N ASP A 302 -4.45 5.54 3.60
CA ASP A 302 -5.01 6.90 3.65
C ASP A 302 -5.52 7.25 5.07
N VAL A 303 -4.89 6.70 6.11
CA VAL A 303 -5.12 7.06 7.51
C VAL A 303 -3.88 7.74 8.06
N TRP A 304 -3.94 9.07 8.15
CA TRP A 304 -2.88 9.88 8.74
C TRP A 304 -2.86 9.77 10.27
N PRO A 305 -1.68 9.81 10.90
CA PRO A 305 -1.56 9.78 12.34
C PRO A 305 -2.01 11.10 12.97
N SER A 306 -2.84 11.04 14.00
CA SER A 306 -3.13 12.19 14.86
C SER A 306 -1.94 12.53 15.76
N PRO A 307 -1.83 13.78 16.25
CA PRO A 307 -0.81 14.14 17.22
C PRO A 307 -0.93 13.29 18.51
N PRO A 308 0.19 12.97 19.17
CA PRO A 308 0.16 12.22 20.41
C PRO A 308 -0.53 13.02 21.52
N ALA A 309 -1.18 12.33 22.46
CA ALA A 309 -1.85 12.99 23.60
C ALA A 309 -0.86 13.74 24.50
N GLU A 310 0.38 13.27 24.58
CA GLU A 310 1.47 13.91 25.30
C GLU A 310 2.66 14.10 24.35
N GLU A 311 3.24 15.30 24.34
CA GLU A 311 4.47 15.53 23.59
C GLU A 311 5.59 14.65 24.18
N PRO A 312 6.28 13.86 23.34
CA PRO A 312 7.47 13.17 23.80
C PRO A 312 8.49 14.24 24.19
N LYS A 313 8.80 14.33 25.49
CA LYS A 313 9.81 15.26 26.01
C LYS A 313 11.08 15.13 25.18
N SER A 314 11.48 16.21 24.50
CA SER A 314 12.77 16.23 23.81
C SER A 314 13.85 16.01 24.86
N HIS A 315 14.59 14.90 24.72
CA HIS A 315 15.73 14.66 25.57
C HIS A 315 16.87 15.54 25.06
N GLU A 316 16.92 16.79 25.51
CA GLU A 316 18.18 17.52 25.49
C GLU A 316 19.20 16.68 26.28
N ILE A 317 20.23 16.21 25.59
CA ILE A 317 21.28 15.41 26.23
C ILE A 317 22.14 16.37 27.03
N ALA A 318 21.76 16.64 28.28
CA ALA A 318 22.55 17.44 29.20
C ALA A 318 23.91 16.76 29.47
N GLY A 319 25.02 17.47 29.21
CA GLY A 319 26.35 17.01 29.61
C GLY A 319 27.50 17.79 28.95
N ALA A 320 28.63 17.86 29.65
CA ALA A 320 29.82 18.64 29.33
C ALA A 320 30.30 18.49 27.87
N ASP A 321 30.68 19.62 27.26
CA ASP A 321 31.24 19.72 25.92
C ASP A 321 32.47 18.83 25.78
N SER A 322 32.35 17.77 24.98
CA SER A 322 33.53 17.08 24.45
C SER A 322 34.19 18.00 23.41
N SER A 323 35.43 18.40 23.65
CA SER A 323 36.22 19.40 22.91
C SER A 323 36.64 19.01 21.47
N ALA A 324 35.94 18.07 20.83
CA ALA A 324 36.21 17.74 19.44
C ALA A 324 35.28 18.57 18.56
N ASP A 325 35.77 19.71 18.08
CA ASP A 325 35.03 20.52 17.11
C ASP A 325 34.84 19.72 15.83
N SER A 326 33.57 19.45 15.53
CA SER A 326 33.16 18.87 14.27
C SER A 326 33.19 19.96 13.21
N PHE A 327 33.81 19.72 12.06
CA PHE A 327 33.77 20.61 10.90
C PHE A 327 32.36 21.10 10.58
N PHE A 328 31.35 20.24 10.72
CA PHE A 328 29.95 20.57 10.47
C PHE A 328 29.38 21.63 11.43
N SER A 329 29.94 21.76 12.63
CA SER A 329 29.48 22.72 13.62
C SER A 329 29.98 24.14 13.38
N GLU A 330 30.95 24.32 12.48
CA GLU A 330 31.47 25.62 12.05
C GLU A 330 30.84 26.10 10.74
N LEU A 331 30.07 25.24 10.07
CA LEU A 331 29.40 25.60 8.82
C LEU A 331 28.22 26.54 9.10
N PRO A 332 28.01 27.57 8.26
CA PRO A 332 26.75 28.31 8.21
C PRO A 332 25.57 27.35 8.02
N ASN A 333 24.45 27.63 8.69
CA ASN A 333 23.25 26.79 8.65
C ASN A 333 22.75 26.57 7.21
N GLU A 334 22.94 27.55 6.34
CA GLU A 334 22.55 27.47 4.93
C GLU A 334 23.37 26.43 4.17
N LEU A 335 24.69 26.38 4.38
CA LEU A 335 25.55 25.36 3.78
C LEU A 335 25.25 23.99 4.35
N LEU A 336 24.99 23.92 5.66
CA LEU A 336 24.62 22.67 6.30
C LEU A 336 23.30 22.13 5.74
N LEU A 337 22.28 22.98 5.57
CA LEU A 337 21.02 22.60 4.92
C LEU A 337 21.23 22.08 3.50
N LEU A 338 22.05 22.76 2.69
CA LEU A 338 22.36 22.32 1.32
C LEU A 338 23.06 20.95 1.29
N ILE A 339 23.95 20.67 2.25
CA ILE A 339 24.57 19.35 2.37
C ILE A 339 23.52 18.32 2.79
N MET A 340 22.71 18.64 3.80
CA MET A 340 21.69 17.73 4.33
C MET A 340 20.60 17.41 3.29
N HIS A 341 20.29 18.36 2.40
CA HIS A 341 19.37 18.16 1.29
C HIS A 341 19.81 17.04 0.32
N GLN A 342 21.11 16.78 0.23
CA GLN A 342 21.64 15.71 -0.61
C GLN A 342 21.66 14.35 0.08
N LEU A 343 21.26 14.27 1.36
CA LEU A 343 21.33 13.06 2.16
C LEU A 343 19.94 12.45 2.36
N PRO A 344 19.80 11.12 2.24
CA PRO A 344 18.60 10.43 2.70
C PRO A 344 18.36 10.68 4.20
N ILE A 345 17.09 10.73 4.62
CA ILE A 345 16.72 11.01 6.02
C ILE A 345 17.39 10.03 7.01
N GLN A 346 17.59 8.76 6.63
CA GLN A 346 18.27 7.78 7.48
C GLN A 346 19.74 8.16 7.70
N THR A 347 20.42 8.66 6.67
CA THR A 347 21.81 9.14 6.75
C THR A 347 21.89 10.43 7.57
N PHE A 348 20.91 11.32 7.42
CA PHE A 348 20.78 12.52 8.25
C PHE A 348 20.65 12.16 9.74
N LEU A 349 19.75 11.24 10.09
CA LEU A 349 19.57 10.79 11.48
C LEU A 349 20.82 10.08 12.02
N ALA A 350 21.48 9.26 11.18
CA ALA A 350 22.75 8.63 11.54
C ALA A 350 23.83 9.68 11.83
N LEU A 351 23.95 10.72 10.98
CA LEU A 351 24.88 11.83 11.19
C LEU A 351 24.57 12.59 12.49
N ALA A 352 23.30 12.88 12.76
CA ALA A 352 22.86 13.50 14.00
C ALA A 352 23.27 12.68 15.23
N SER A 353 23.29 11.34 15.13
CA SER A 353 23.72 10.46 16.21
C SER A 353 25.23 10.36 16.44
N THR A 354 26.07 10.97 15.60
CA THR A 354 27.54 10.82 15.70
C THR A 354 28.17 11.57 16.89
N CYS A 355 27.65 12.75 17.22
CA CYS A 355 28.09 13.50 18.39
C CYS A 355 26.98 14.41 18.92
N ARG A 356 27.08 14.80 20.21
CA ARG A 356 26.06 15.61 20.89
C ARG A 356 25.86 16.99 20.25
N LYS A 357 26.94 17.64 19.81
CA LYS A 357 26.87 18.95 19.15
C LYS A 357 26.06 18.88 17.85
N LEU A 358 26.29 17.86 17.02
CA LEU A 358 25.52 17.62 15.81
C LEU A 358 24.09 17.18 16.10
N TYR A 359 23.89 16.35 17.13
CA TYR A 359 22.55 15.97 17.57
C TYR A 359 21.70 17.21 17.89
N ASN A 360 22.20 18.11 18.73
CA ASN A 360 21.48 19.32 19.13
C ASN A 360 21.29 20.29 17.96
N LEU A 361 22.28 20.41 17.06
CA LEU A 361 22.18 21.28 15.88
C LEU A 361 21.16 20.75 14.86
N LEU A 362 21.33 19.49 14.42
CA LEU A 362 20.56 18.89 13.35
C LEU A 362 19.13 18.55 13.78
N LEU A 363 18.92 18.17 15.04
CA LEU A 363 17.60 17.85 15.58
C LEU A 363 16.96 19.01 16.34
N SER A 364 17.50 20.23 16.20
CA SER A 364 16.76 21.43 16.61
C SER A 364 15.45 21.50 15.80
N PRO A 365 14.31 21.84 16.43
CA PRO A 365 13.00 21.80 15.76
C PRO A 365 12.99 22.55 14.43
N GLU A 366 13.54 23.76 14.38
CA GLU A 366 13.54 24.60 13.18
C GLU A 366 14.40 24.04 12.05
N PHE A 367 15.52 23.40 12.37
CA PHE A 367 16.41 22.81 11.37
C PHE A 367 15.85 21.49 10.84
N ALA A 368 15.44 20.60 11.76
CA ALA A 368 14.87 19.30 11.41
C ALA A 368 13.59 19.46 10.59
N ASP A 369 12.71 20.39 10.97
CA ASP A 369 11.48 20.66 10.22
C ASP A 369 11.78 21.12 8.80
N ARG A 370 12.81 21.94 8.58
CA ARG A 370 13.21 22.35 7.22
C ARG A 370 13.71 21.20 6.37
N VAL A 371 14.62 20.38 6.91
CA VAL A 371 15.18 19.22 6.19
C VAL A 371 14.07 18.23 5.84
N VAL A 372 13.18 17.92 6.80
CA VAL A 372 12.09 16.97 6.60
C VAL A 372 11.03 17.53 5.65
N LYS A 373 10.71 18.82 5.74
CA LYS A 373 9.81 19.49 4.78
C LYS A 373 10.33 19.32 3.36
N GLU A 374 11.62 19.56 3.16
CA GLU A 374 12.25 19.45 1.85
C GLU A 374 12.24 18.00 1.34
N ASP A 375 12.52 17.02 2.20
CA ASP A 375 12.45 15.59 1.83
C ASP A 375 11.01 15.13 1.53
N ILE A 376 10.01 15.69 2.21
CA ILE A 376 8.58 15.44 1.93
C ILE A 376 8.14 16.06 0.60
N THR A 377 8.63 17.26 0.27
CA THR A 377 8.18 18.00 -0.92
C THR A 377 8.93 17.58 -2.18
N GLU A 378 10.24 17.40 -2.08
CA GLU A 378 11.13 17.17 -3.22
C GLU A 378 11.88 15.84 -3.15
N GLY A 379 12.00 15.23 -1.97
CA GLY A 379 12.83 14.05 -1.76
C GLY A 379 12.09 12.71 -1.73
N GLY A 380 12.59 11.81 -0.88
CA GLY A 380 12.15 10.41 -0.77
C GLY A 380 10.87 10.23 0.05
N MET A 381 10.37 11.28 0.70
CA MET A 381 9.19 11.25 1.56
C MET A 381 7.93 11.82 0.92
N LYS A 382 7.89 11.96 -0.42
CA LYS A 382 6.68 12.42 -1.16
C LYS A 382 5.43 11.60 -0.86
N TRP A 383 5.58 10.35 -0.42
CA TRP A 383 4.47 9.52 0.03
C TRP A 383 3.74 10.06 1.26
N VAL A 384 4.28 11.01 2.02
CA VAL A 384 3.57 11.64 3.14
C VAL A 384 2.47 12.60 2.64
N LEU A 385 2.63 13.15 1.44
CA LEU A 385 1.67 14.08 0.85
C LEU A 385 0.41 13.37 0.35
N PRO A 386 -0.77 14.00 0.45
CA PRO A 386 -2.01 13.45 -0.06
C PRO A 386 -2.02 13.47 -1.59
N VAL A 387 -2.70 12.49 -2.17
CA VAL A 387 -2.90 12.41 -3.62
C VAL A 387 -4.25 13.01 -4.00
N ALA A 388 -4.22 14.12 -4.76
CA ALA A 388 -5.41 14.90 -5.09
C ALA A 388 -6.39 14.18 -6.02
N SER A 389 -5.94 13.18 -6.79
CA SER A 389 -6.79 12.36 -7.64
C SER A 389 -7.57 11.28 -6.88
N LEU A 390 -7.33 11.10 -5.58
CA LEU A 390 -8.05 10.15 -4.75
C LEU A 390 -9.15 10.84 -3.93
N ASP A 391 -10.37 10.30 -4.05
CA ASP A 391 -11.57 10.91 -3.49
C ASP A 391 -11.47 11.11 -1.95
N GLY A 392 -11.64 12.37 -1.55
CA GLY A 392 -11.62 12.83 -0.15
C GLY A 392 -10.26 12.70 0.55
N GLU A 393 -9.18 12.31 -0.15
CA GLU A 393 -7.88 12.08 0.48
C GLU A 393 -7.27 13.39 1.03
N VAL A 394 -7.33 14.45 0.22
CA VAL A 394 -6.85 15.78 0.60
C VAL A 394 -7.62 16.31 1.82
N ASP A 395 -8.93 16.11 1.88
CA ASP A 395 -9.76 16.55 3.00
C ASP A 395 -9.39 15.84 4.30
N ARG A 396 -9.17 14.52 4.24
CA ARG A 396 -8.73 13.72 5.40
C ARG A 396 -7.35 14.16 5.88
N ALA A 397 -6.41 14.38 4.95
CA ALA A 397 -5.07 14.86 5.28
C ALA A 397 -5.10 16.28 5.88
N ASN A 398 -5.91 17.19 5.33
CA ASN A 398 -6.08 18.54 5.86
C ASN A 398 -6.75 18.55 7.24
N ALA A 399 -7.68 17.63 7.51
CA ALA A 399 -8.29 17.49 8.83
C ALA A 399 -7.24 17.14 9.90
N VAL A 400 -6.39 16.15 9.62
CA VAL A 400 -5.29 15.78 10.52
C VAL A 400 -4.24 16.89 10.60
N ALA A 401 -3.93 17.58 9.50
CA ALA A 401 -3.00 18.69 9.53
C ALA A 401 -3.43 19.81 10.48
N ARG A 402 -4.74 20.11 10.54
CA ARG A 402 -5.30 21.07 11.51
C ARG A 402 -5.10 20.62 12.95
N GLU A 403 -5.25 19.33 13.25
CA GLU A 403 -4.98 18.78 14.59
C GLU A 403 -3.51 19.00 15.00
N TRP A 404 -2.57 18.75 14.08
CA TRP A 404 -1.14 18.94 14.33
C TRP A 404 -0.75 20.41 14.50
N LEU A 405 -1.31 21.32 13.69
CA LEU A 405 -1.09 22.76 13.83
C LEU A 405 -1.63 23.28 15.17
N ALA A 406 -2.81 22.82 15.59
CA ALA A 406 -3.38 23.14 16.88
C ALA A 406 -2.54 22.59 18.04
N HIS A 407 -2.06 21.35 17.92
CA HIS A 407 -1.17 20.73 18.91
C HIS A 407 0.14 21.52 19.09
N ALA A 408 0.71 22.04 18.00
CA ALA A 408 1.91 22.86 18.04
C ALA A 408 1.68 24.29 18.60
N GLY A 409 0.46 24.63 19.04
CA GLY A 409 0.12 25.95 19.56
C GLY A 409 0.04 27.05 18.50
N ARG A 410 -0.17 26.68 17.22
CA ARG A 410 -0.08 27.59 16.05
C ARG A 410 -1.47 27.93 15.49
N THR A 411 -2.42 28.25 16.37
CA THR A 411 -3.86 28.22 16.04
C THR A 411 -4.52 29.49 15.49
N ASP A 412 -3.89 30.67 15.47
CA ASP A 412 -4.70 31.91 15.50
C ASP A 412 -4.94 32.71 14.22
N ASP A 413 -4.26 32.49 13.08
CA ASP A 413 -4.52 33.35 11.88
C ASP A 413 -4.94 32.60 10.60
N SER A 414 -4.91 31.26 10.58
CA SER A 414 -5.13 30.50 9.33
C SER A 414 -6.59 30.17 9.03
N GLN A 415 -7.53 30.57 9.90
CA GLN A 415 -8.98 30.38 9.66
C GLN A 415 -9.51 31.23 8.49
N SER A 416 -8.74 32.19 7.96
CA SER A 416 -9.12 32.98 6.78
C SER A 416 -8.76 32.33 5.44
N ALA A 417 -8.23 31.10 5.42
CA ALA A 417 -7.84 30.41 4.19
C ALA A 417 -8.89 29.43 3.64
N GLU A 418 -10.20 29.68 3.86
CA GLU A 418 -11.30 28.93 3.23
C GLU A 418 -11.31 29.00 1.69
N GLY A 419 -10.37 29.73 1.06
CA GLY A 419 -10.22 29.82 -0.39
C GLY A 419 -8.90 29.28 -0.97
N ASN A 420 -7.97 28.77 -0.15
CA ASN A 420 -6.67 28.32 -0.66
C ASN A 420 -6.63 26.79 -0.75
N THR A 421 -6.67 26.26 -1.97
CA THR A 421 -6.58 24.81 -2.30
C THR A 421 -5.23 24.17 -1.94
N ALA A 422 -4.33 24.90 -1.28
CA ALA A 422 -3.03 24.40 -0.86
C ALA A 422 -3.19 23.46 0.34
N SER A 423 -2.57 22.28 0.27
CA SER A 423 -2.53 21.32 1.37
C SER A 423 -1.94 21.96 2.62
N LEU A 424 -2.64 21.88 3.75
CA LEU A 424 -2.18 22.41 5.05
C LEU A 424 -0.90 21.72 5.54
N LEU A 425 -0.58 20.53 5.00
CA LEU A 425 0.68 19.85 5.22
C LEU A 425 1.88 20.58 4.58
N LEU A 426 1.65 21.57 3.72
CA LEU A 426 2.70 22.39 3.10
C LEU A 426 2.92 23.74 3.83
N ALA A 427 2.13 24.01 4.87
CA ALA A 427 2.24 25.23 5.67
C ALA A 427 3.65 25.35 6.28
N PRO A 428 4.32 26.52 6.18
CA PRO A 428 5.63 26.75 6.80
C PRO A 428 5.68 26.40 8.30
N GLU A 429 4.57 26.60 8.97
CA GLU A 429 4.37 26.40 10.40
C GLU A 429 3.92 24.96 10.76
N PHE A 430 3.91 24.02 9.82
CA PHE A 430 3.59 22.63 10.11
C PHE A 430 4.74 21.91 10.85
N PRO A 431 4.49 21.11 11.91
CA PRO A 431 5.54 20.42 12.66
C PRO A 431 6.04 19.16 11.93
N TYR A 432 6.79 19.36 10.85
CA TYR A 432 7.20 18.31 9.90
C TYR A 432 7.94 17.14 10.54
N PHE A 433 8.91 17.39 11.41
CA PHE A 433 9.72 16.34 12.02
C PHE A 433 8.90 15.45 12.97
N ALA A 434 8.06 16.07 13.80
CA ALA A 434 7.18 15.34 14.72
C ALA A 434 6.14 14.51 13.94
N PHE A 435 5.56 15.09 12.88
CA PHE A 435 4.61 14.40 12.02
C PHE A 435 5.24 13.23 11.28
N ALA A 436 6.42 13.42 10.66
CA ALA A 436 7.16 12.37 9.99
C ALA A 436 7.44 11.18 10.92
N ARG A 437 7.85 11.46 12.16
CA ARG A 437 8.04 10.43 13.18
C ARG A 437 6.75 9.64 13.46
N ALA A 438 5.62 10.33 13.56
CA ALA A 438 4.32 9.68 13.74
C ALA A 438 3.92 8.84 12.50
N CYS A 439 4.26 9.29 11.29
CA CYS A 439 4.06 8.49 10.08
C CYS A 439 4.84 7.18 10.12
N TYR A 440 6.12 7.21 10.52
CA TYR A 440 6.92 5.98 10.65
C TYR A 440 6.41 5.00 11.72
N GLN A 441 5.63 5.49 12.68
CA GLN A 441 5.01 4.68 13.73
C GLN A 441 3.61 4.16 13.37
N SER A 442 2.96 4.76 12.36
CA SER A 442 1.63 4.37 11.92
C SER A 442 1.67 3.21 10.94
N ASP A 443 0.94 2.14 11.22
CA ASP A 443 0.86 0.98 10.33
C ASP A 443 0.25 1.32 8.96
N SER A 444 -0.70 2.27 8.92
CA SER A 444 -1.27 2.78 7.66
C SER A 444 -0.21 3.46 6.80
N MET A 445 0.57 4.36 7.41
CA MET A 445 1.60 5.12 6.71
C MET A 445 2.80 4.24 6.32
N ARG A 446 3.12 3.21 7.11
CA ARG A 446 4.09 2.17 6.72
C ARG A 446 3.62 1.41 5.47
N ASN A 447 2.32 1.11 5.34
CA ASN A 447 1.83 0.52 4.10
C ASN A 447 1.92 1.51 2.92
N ARG A 448 1.60 2.78 3.17
CA ARG A 448 1.72 3.84 2.16
C ARG A 448 3.16 3.99 1.66
N GLU A 449 4.14 4.01 2.57
CA GLU A 449 5.57 3.99 2.25
C GLU A 449 5.96 2.74 1.44
N ARG A 450 5.45 1.56 1.83
CA ARG A 450 5.67 0.32 1.06
C ARG A 450 5.16 0.44 -0.38
N ILE A 451 3.94 0.94 -0.58
CA ILE A 451 3.35 1.13 -1.91
C ILE A 451 4.17 2.15 -2.71
N TYR A 452 4.62 3.24 -2.07
CA TYR A 452 5.53 4.18 -2.72
C TYR A 452 6.84 3.51 -3.16
N GLY A 453 7.41 2.63 -2.34
CA GLY A 453 8.56 1.81 -2.71
C GLY A 453 8.29 0.90 -3.92
N GLN A 454 7.06 0.40 -4.10
CA GLN A 454 6.66 -0.31 -5.33
C GLN A 454 6.61 0.64 -6.53
N VAL A 455 6.01 1.82 -6.36
CA VAL A 455 5.97 2.85 -7.41
C VAL A 455 7.38 3.26 -7.85
N LYS A 456 8.35 3.35 -6.92
CA LYS A 456 9.76 3.62 -7.28
C LYS A 456 10.45 2.50 -8.05
N GLN A 457 9.97 1.28 -7.96
CA GLN A 457 10.43 0.20 -8.85
C GLN A 457 9.82 0.36 -10.25
N PHE A 458 8.58 0.84 -10.37
CA PHE A 458 7.97 1.23 -11.65
C PHE A 458 8.68 2.44 -12.29
N ASP A 459 9.16 3.43 -11.52
CA ASP A 459 10.00 4.53 -12.03
C ASP A 459 11.18 3.98 -12.85
N LYS A 460 11.83 2.93 -12.35
CA LYS A 460 12.94 2.26 -13.04
C LYS A 460 12.47 1.58 -14.32
N LEU A 461 11.38 0.80 -14.27
CA LEU A 461 10.83 0.15 -15.46
C LEU A 461 10.48 1.15 -16.55
N TRP A 462 9.91 2.30 -16.19
CA TRP A 462 9.60 3.38 -17.11
C TRP A 462 10.83 4.01 -17.76
N ARG A 463 11.86 4.30 -16.96
CA ARG A 463 13.14 4.81 -17.47
C ARG A 463 13.78 3.84 -18.45
N ASP A 464 13.85 2.56 -18.07
CA ASP A 464 14.45 1.52 -18.89
C ASP A 464 13.69 1.33 -20.21
N TYR A 465 12.35 1.36 -20.15
CA TYR A 465 11.47 1.28 -21.31
C TYR A 465 11.66 2.47 -22.27
N ARG A 466 11.71 3.71 -21.77
CA ARG A 466 11.90 4.88 -22.63
C ARG A 466 13.32 5.00 -23.19
N ALA A 467 14.32 4.53 -22.47
CA ALA A 467 15.71 4.57 -22.89
C ALA A 467 16.05 3.46 -23.91
N ASN A 468 15.51 2.25 -23.71
CA ASN A 468 15.96 1.05 -24.44
C ASN A 468 14.87 0.40 -25.31
N GLY A 469 13.63 0.88 -25.25
CA GLY A 469 12.50 0.23 -25.91
C GLY A 469 11.93 -0.93 -25.11
N TRP A 470 11.25 -1.85 -25.79
CA TRP A 470 10.67 -3.03 -25.15
C TRP A 470 11.73 -4.07 -24.75
N PRO A 471 11.67 -4.64 -23.53
CA PRO A 471 12.51 -5.77 -23.16
C PRO A 471 12.28 -7.00 -24.06
N VAL A 472 11.02 -7.21 -24.48
CA VAL A 472 10.61 -8.19 -25.50
C VAL A 472 9.58 -7.52 -26.41
N ASP A 473 9.84 -7.52 -27.72
CA ASP A 473 8.86 -7.04 -28.70
C ASP A 473 7.78 -8.11 -28.93
N VAL A 474 6.59 -7.83 -28.41
CA VAL A 474 5.39 -8.66 -28.52
C VAL A 474 4.28 -7.98 -29.32
N PHE A 475 4.50 -6.73 -29.77
CA PHE A 475 3.46 -5.88 -30.30
C PHE A 475 3.37 -5.94 -31.83
N ALA A 476 2.18 -5.65 -32.34
CA ALA A 476 1.89 -5.46 -33.75
C ALA A 476 2.30 -4.04 -34.17
N HIS A 477 3.00 -3.95 -35.30
CA HIS A 477 3.48 -2.69 -35.91
C HIS A 477 2.71 -2.33 -37.16
#